data_AF-A0A1H0QN82-F1
#
_entry.id   AF-A0A1H0QN82-F1
#
_cell.length_a   1.000
_cell.length_b   1.000
_cell.length_c   1.000
_cell.angle_alpha   90.00
_cell.angle_beta   90.00
_cell.angle_gamma   90.00
#
_symmetry.space_group_name_H-M   'P 1'
#
loop_
_entity.id
_entity.type
_entity.pdbx_description
1 polymer ?
#
loop_
_entity_poly.entity_id
_entity_poly.type
_entity_poly.pdbx_seq_one_letter_code
_entity_poly.pdbx_strand_id
1 'polypeptide(L)'
;MEHSQLSWKDVSQFEEIKGYGQTVWRHNGQYYFVTEEGGIAPQRVVYELSDELFQLLDSGQKTLSEILTSVSSNSLTASAIFPIIK
;
A
#
# COMPACT_ATOMS: atom_id res chain seq x y z
N MET A 1 -3.87 -6.91 2.94
CA MET A 1 -2.64 -6.11 2.90
C MET A 1 -2.23 -5.86 4.33
N GLU A 2 -0.94 -5.76 4.56
CA GLU A 2 -0.38 -5.43 5.87
C GLU A 2 0.54 -4.21 5.71
N HIS A 3 0.71 -3.42 6.78
CA HIS A 3 1.65 -2.30 6.72
C HIS A 3 3.07 -2.85 6.59
N SER A 4 3.81 -2.40 5.59
CA SER A 4 5.19 -2.86 5.45
C SER A 4 6.07 -2.22 6.51
N GLN A 5 7.14 -2.91 6.90
CA GLN A 5 8.21 -2.30 7.71
C GLN A 5 9.12 -1.39 6.87
N LEU A 6 8.97 -1.43 5.54
CA LEU A 6 9.75 -0.63 4.60
C LEU A 6 9.21 0.79 4.48
N SER A 7 10.12 1.75 4.33
CA SER A 7 9.77 3.14 4.06
C SER A 7 9.66 3.41 2.56
N TRP A 8 9.04 4.54 2.19
CA TRP A 8 9.05 5.01 0.81
C TRP A 8 10.47 5.12 0.24
N LYS A 9 11.44 5.55 1.05
CA LYS A 9 12.85 5.67 0.61
C LYS A 9 13.42 4.33 0.15
N ASP A 10 12.99 3.23 0.76
CA ASP A 10 13.42 1.89 0.38
C ASP A 10 12.67 1.42 -0.87
N VAL A 11 11.33 1.53 -0.86
CA VAL A 11 10.47 1.05 -1.94
C VAL A 11 10.66 1.81 -3.25
N SER A 12 10.98 3.10 -3.19
CA SER A 12 11.24 3.93 -4.38
C SER A 12 12.43 3.45 -5.22
N GLN A 13 13.28 2.58 -4.68
CA GLN A 13 14.41 1.96 -5.39
C GLN A 13 14.03 0.64 -6.08
N PHE A 14 12.81 0.15 -5.85
CA PHE A 14 12.31 -1.10 -6.42
C PHE A 14 11.80 -0.91 -7.85
N GLU A 15 11.37 -2.00 -8.47
CA GLU A 15 10.79 -1.95 -9.81
C GLU A 15 9.36 -1.40 -9.74
N GLU A 16 9.11 -0.24 -10.35
CA GLU A 16 7.76 0.30 -10.48
C GLU A 16 6.95 -0.50 -11.51
N ILE A 17 5.79 -1.01 -11.11
CA ILE A 17 4.86 -1.65 -12.03
C ILE A 17 4.05 -0.56 -12.74
N LYS A 18 4.31 -0.41 -14.05
CA LYS A 18 3.59 0.53 -14.91
C LYS A 18 2.13 0.14 -15.06
N GLY A 19 1.27 1.13 -15.32
CA GLY A 19 -0.18 0.94 -15.45
C GLY A 19 -0.99 1.29 -14.19
N TYR A 20 -0.32 1.46 -13.04
CA TYR A 20 -0.97 1.80 -11.76
C TYR A 20 -0.59 3.18 -11.21
N GLY A 21 -0.11 4.09 -12.06
CA GLY A 21 0.13 5.49 -11.68
C GLY A 21 1.20 5.69 -10.59
N GLN A 22 2.30 4.94 -10.62
CA GLN A 22 3.41 5.01 -9.64
C GLN A 22 3.04 4.56 -8.20
N THR A 23 1.97 3.79 -8.05
CA THR A 23 1.53 3.31 -6.72
C THR A 23 1.93 1.85 -6.44
N VAL A 24 2.24 1.05 -7.46
CA VAL A 24 2.60 -0.37 -7.28
C VAL A 24 4.06 -0.61 -7.63
N TRP A 25 4.75 -1.30 -6.73
CA TRP A 25 6.18 -1.59 -6.79
C TRP A 25 6.43 -3.06 -6.54
N ARG A 26 7.53 -3.61 -7.07
CA ARG A 26 7.87 -5.02 -6.95
C ARG A 26 9.33 -5.21 -6.55
N HIS A 27 9.56 -6.09 -5.60
CA HIS A 27 10.89 -6.51 -5.21
C HIS A 27 10.88 -7.96 -4.71
N ASN A 28 11.83 -8.77 -5.17
CA ASN A 28 11.99 -10.18 -4.78
C ASN A 28 10.70 -11.02 -4.88
N GLY A 29 9.86 -10.73 -5.88
CA GLY A 29 8.59 -11.45 -6.07
C GLY A 29 7.43 -10.97 -5.20
N GLN A 30 7.64 -10.01 -4.30
CA GLN A 30 6.60 -9.41 -3.49
C GLN A 30 6.19 -8.03 -4.03
N TYR A 31 4.92 -7.68 -3.85
CA TYR A 31 4.36 -6.41 -4.30
C TYR A 31 4.15 -5.45 -3.14
N TYR A 32 4.37 -4.18 -3.42
CA TYR A 32 4.22 -3.09 -2.47
C TYR A 32 3.30 -2.04 -3.08
N PHE A 33 2.36 -1.56 -2.27
CA PHE A 33 1.46 -0.49 -2.61
C PHE A 33 1.84 0.77 -1.82
N VAL A 34 2.07 1.87 -2.52
CA VAL A 34 2.45 3.15 -1.94
C VAL A 34 1.31 4.12 -2.16
N THR A 35 0.85 4.75 -1.09
CA THR A 35 -0.16 5.80 -1.13
C THR A 35 0.22 6.94 -0.21
N GLU A 36 -0.36 8.11 -0.47
CA GLU A 36 -0.24 9.28 0.39
C GLU A 36 -1.47 9.32 1.31
N GLU A 37 -1.23 9.28 2.62
CA GLU A 37 -2.28 9.37 3.64
C GLU A 37 -2.05 10.58 4.53
N GLY A 38 -3.13 11.18 5.03
CA GLY A 38 -3.07 12.40 5.82
C GLY A 38 -3.56 13.62 5.02
N GLY A 39 -4.17 14.58 5.72
CA GLY A 39 -4.80 15.74 5.10
C GLY A 39 -3.79 16.83 4.75
N ILE A 40 -3.47 17.67 5.73
CA ILE A 40 -2.70 18.92 5.52
C ILE A 40 -1.21 18.65 5.25
N ALA A 41 -0.68 17.52 5.74
CA ALA A 41 0.68 17.07 5.49
C ALA A 41 0.64 15.56 5.18
N PRO A 42 0.46 15.17 3.91
CA PRO A 42 0.39 13.77 3.54
C PRO A 42 1.74 13.08 3.78
N GLN A 43 1.68 11.91 4.38
CA GLN A 43 2.80 10.99 4.55
C GLN A 43 2.67 9.84 3.56
N ARG A 44 3.80 9.39 3.00
CA ARG A 44 3.82 8.20 2.16
C ARG A 44 3.81 6.95 3.01
N VAL A 45 2.77 6.16 2.83
CA VAL A 45 2.55 4.89 3.52
C VAL A 45 2.80 3.76 2.54
N VAL A 46 3.46 2.71 3.02
CA VAL A 46 3.79 1.52 2.25
C VAL A 46 3.05 0.33 2.83
N TYR A 47 2.31 -0.37 1.97
CA TYR A 47 1.61 -1.59 2.28
C TYR A 47 2.20 -2.76 1.49
N GLU A 48 2.23 -3.93 2.12
CA GLU A 48 2.48 -5.19 1.42
C GLU A 48 1.20 -5.65 0.73
N LEU A 49 1.31 -5.83 -0.58
CA LEU A 49 0.25 -6.31 -1.44
C LEU A 49 0.53 -7.79 -1.73
N SER A 50 -0.36 -8.67 -1.25
CA SER A 50 -0.25 -10.10 -1.52
C SER A 50 -0.52 -10.39 -3.00
N ASP A 51 0.04 -11.49 -3.50
CA ASP A 51 -0.11 -11.91 -4.90
C ASP A 51 -1.57 -12.07 -5.32
N GLU A 52 -2.43 -12.55 -4.42
CA GLU A 52 -3.87 -12.69 -4.67
C GLU A 52 -4.53 -11.32 -4.89
N LEU A 53 -4.23 -10.33 -4.04
CA LEU A 53 -4.78 -8.99 -4.19
C LEU A 53 -4.23 -8.28 -5.42
N PHE A 54 -2.95 -8.49 -5.73
CA PHE A 54 -2.36 -7.99 -6.97
C PHE A 54 -3.04 -8.61 -8.20
N GLN A 55 -3.29 -9.93 -8.22
CA GLN A 55 -4.01 -10.58 -9.32
C GLN A 55 -5.44 -10.05 -9.49
N LEU A 56 -6.17 -9.78 -8.40
CA LEU A 56 -7.49 -9.17 -8.46
C LEU A 56 -7.44 -7.75 -9.04
N LEU A 57 -6.39 -6.99 -8.73
CA LEU A 57 -6.15 -5.67 -9.29
C LEU A 57 -5.81 -5.74 -10.79
N ASP A 58 -4.88 -6.62 -11.16
CA ASP A 58 -4.38 -6.79 -12.53
C ASP A 58 -5.46 -7.34 -13.47
N SER A 59 -6.28 -8.26 -12.98
CA SER A 59 -7.45 -8.76 -13.72
C SER A 59 -8.61 -7.75 -13.81
N GLY A 60 -8.51 -6.59 -13.14
CA GLY A 60 -9.57 -5.59 -13.10
C GLY A 60 -10.82 -6.02 -12.33
N GLN A 61 -10.76 -7.14 -11.60
CA GLN A 61 -11.85 -7.62 -10.75
C GLN A 61 -12.06 -6.73 -9.53
N LYS A 62 -10.99 -6.09 -9.03
CA LYS A 62 -11.05 -5.08 -7.98
C LYS A 62 -10.24 -3.85 -8.36
N THR A 63 -10.73 -2.70 -7.93
CA THR A 63 -9.99 -1.44 -8.00
C THR A 63 -9.08 -1.26 -6.78
N LEU A 64 -8.09 -0.36 -6.87
CA LEU A 64 -7.23 0.01 -5.74
C LEU A 64 -8.05 0.45 -4.51
N SER A 65 -9.10 1.25 -4.72
CA SER A 65 -9.98 1.73 -3.64
C SER A 65 -10.71 0.58 -2.93
N GLU A 66 -11.19 -0.41 -3.68
CA GLU A 66 -11.86 -1.59 -3.10
C GLU A 66 -10.89 -2.47 -2.32
N ILE A 67 -9.66 -2.62 -2.82
CA ILE A 67 -8.60 -3.35 -2.12
C ILE A 67 -8.25 -2.64 -0.80
N LEU A 68 -8.06 -1.32 -0.82
CA LEU A 68 -7.80 -0.52 0.38
C LEU A 68 -8.94 -0.60 1.41
N THR A 69 -10.19 -0.51 0.95
CA THR A 69 -11.36 -0.58 1.83
C THR A 69 -11.51 -1.98 2.45
N SER A 70 -11.25 -3.04 1.67
CA SER A 70 -11.31 -4.43 2.15
C SER A 70 -10.32 -4.68 3.30
N VAL A 71 -9.19 -3.98 3.30
CA VAL A 71 -8.17 -4.07 4.37
C VAL A 71 -8.62 -3.29 5.59
N SER A 72 -9.15 -2.08 5.41
CA SER A 72 -9.64 -1.25 6.52
C SER A 72 -10.81 -1.90 7.27
N SER A 73 -11.65 -2.69 6.61
CA SER A 73 -12.75 -3.42 7.27
C SER A 73 -12.29 -4.62 8.09
N ASN A 74 -11.15 -5.25 7.76
CA ASN A 74 -10.55 -6.33 8.55
C ASN A 74 -9.58 -5.83 9.63
N SER A 75 -9.15 -4.56 9.53
CA SER A 75 -8.25 -3.91 10.48
C SER A 75 -8.99 -3.02 11.49
N LEU A 76 -9.95 -3.58 12.22
CA LEU A 76 -10.39 -2.96 13.49
C LEU A 76 -9.44 -3.28 14.66
N THR A 77 -8.26 -3.85 14.40
CA THR A 77 -7.28 -4.20 15.45
C THR A 77 -5.81 -3.94 15.09
N ALA A 78 -5.48 -3.29 13.97
CA ALA A 78 -4.11 -2.81 13.78
C ALA A 78 -3.97 -1.44 14.44
N SER A 79 -3.41 -1.48 15.65
CA SER A 79 -2.96 -0.37 16.47
C SER A 79 -2.08 0.63 15.69
N ALA A 80 -2.68 1.50 14.89
CA ALA A 80 -2.09 2.78 14.55
C ALA A 80 -2.42 3.75 15.69
N ILE A 81 -1.66 3.60 16.79
CA ILE A 81 -1.49 4.69 17.74
C ILE A 81 -0.98 5.86 16.91
N PHE A 82 -1.84 6.85 16.71
CA PHE A 82 -1.44 8.19 16.29
C PHE A 82 -0.31 8.66 17.23
N PRO A 83 0.93 8.88 16.76
CA PRO A 83 1.80 9.80 17.46
C PRO A 83 1.31 11.20 17.08
N ILE A 84 0.53 11.77 17.99
CA ILE A 84 0.40 13.22 18.16
C ILE A 84 1.83 13.77 18.32
N ILE A 85 2.28 14.56 17.33
CA ILE A 85 3.20 15.70 17.42
C ILE A 85 4.60 15.46 18.04
N LYS A 86 5.64 15.93 17.32
CA LYS A 86 6.63 16.83 17.92
C LYS A 86 6.99 17.93 16.93
#